data_AF-A0A4Z0QPP6-F1
#
_entry.id   AF-A0A4Z0QPP6-F1
#
_cell.length_a   1.000
_cell.length_b   1.000
_cell.length_c   1.000
_cell.angle_alpha   90.00
_cell.angle_beta   90.00
_cell.angle_gamma   90.00
#
_symmetry.space_group_name_H-M   'P 1'
#
loop_
_entity.id
_entity.type
_entity.pdbx_description
1 polymer ?
#
loop_
_entity_poly.entity_id
_entity_poly.type
_entity_poly.pdbx_seq_one_letter_code
_entity_poly.pdbx_strand_id
1 'polypeptide(L)'
;MNDLADYKRANNKKKYVEDFPEGILDVIETDYPSEYFLLLEDRTQITTLFTKEEWIDILTKSRNSYRCHIQRMNLTRKYSAQGN
;
A
#
# COMPACT_ATOMS: atom_id res chain seq x y z
N MET A 1 8.80 -13.11 12.99
CA MET A 1 7.56 -12.31 12.82
C MET A 1 8.01 -10.87 12.82
N ASN A 2 7.84 -10.13 11.72
CA ASN A 2 8.11 -8.69 11.75
C ASN A 2 6.97 -8.03 12.53
N ASP A 3 7.31 -7.22 13.53
CA ASP A 3 6.34 -6.57 14.40
C ASP A 3 5.67 -5.41 13.62
N LEU A 4 4.40 -5.12 13.91
CA LEU A 4 3.66 -4.02 13.29
C LEU A 4 4.32 -2.66 13.58
N ALA A 5 5.05 -2.58 14.69
CA ALA A 5 5.94 -1.48 15.02
C ALA A 5 7.07 -1.26 13.98
N ASP A 6 7.58 -2.34 13.37
CA ASP A 6 8.59 -2.26 12.31
C ASP A 6 7.98 -1.69 11.02
N TYR A 7 6.72 -2.02 10.71
CA TYR A 7 5.99 -1.45 9.58
C TYR A 7 5.79 0.07 9.75
N LYS A 8 5.32 0.52 10.93
CA LYS A 8 5.18 1.97 11.24
C LYS A 8 6.51 2.71 11.23
N ARG A 9 7.59 2.10 11.73
CA ARG A 9 8.94 2.69 11.72
C ARG A 9 9.52 2.79 10.31
N ALA A 10 9.16 1.88 9.42
CA ALA A 10 9.46 1.95 8.00
C ALA A 10 8.62 3.03 7.29
N ASN A 11 7.30 3.12 7.56
CA ASN A 11 6.40 4.09 6.90
C ASN A 11 6.66 5.55 7.33
N ASN A 12 6.93 5.83 8.60
CA ASN A 12 7.27 7.20 9.04
C ASN A 12 8.62 7.71 8.50
N LYS A 13 9.51 6.80 8.07
CA LYS A 13 10.72 7.15 7.31
C LYS A 13 10.46 7.40 5.82
N LYS A 14 9.27 7.07 5.29
CA LYS A 14 8.89 7.27 3.88
C LYS A 14 8.44 8.70 3.54
N LYS A 15 8.68 9.69 4.39
CA LYS A 15 8.66 11.10 3.95
C LYS A 15 9.73 11.38 2.86
N TYR A 16 10.56 10.39 2.54
CA TYR A 16 11.70 10.48 1.63
C TYR A 16 11.89 9.30 0.66
N VAL A 17 10.83 8.57 0.27
CA VAL A 17 11.01 7.62 -0.85
C VAL A 17 9.98 7.82 -1.94
N GLU A 18 10.48 8.40 -3.03
CA GLU A 18 9.95 8.29 -4.38
C GLU A 18 9.24 6.94 -4.58
N ASP A 19 7.95 7.03 -4.88
CA ASP A 19 7.25 6.07 -5.71
C ASP A 19 7.05 4.63 -5.21
N PHE A 20 7.07 4.35 -3.91
CA PHE A 20 6.61 3.02 -3.48
C PHE A 20 5.10 2.84 -3.73
N PRO A 21 4.68 1.74 -4.39
CA PRO A 21 3.25 1.47 -4.61
C PRO A 21 2.55 1.20 -3.28
N GLU A 22 1.29 1.63 -3.21
CA GLU A 22 0.42 1.47 -2.03
C GLU A 22 0.07 -0.01 -1.83
N GLY A 23 0.40 -0.52 -0.65
CA GLY A 23 0.00 -1.84 -0.20
C GLY A 23 -1.44 -1.86 0.34
N ILE A 24 -1.93 -3.06 0.64
CA ILE A 24 -3.27 -3.26 1.22
C ILE A 24 -3.46 -2.44 2.50
N LEU A 25 -2.47 -2.41 3.38
CA LEU A 25 -2.55 -1.64 4.64
C LEU A 25 -2.50 -0.13 4.40
N ASP A 26 -1.76 0.35 3.39
CA ASP A 26 -1.72 1.77 3.05
C ASP A 26 -3.10 2.25 2.52
N VAL A 27 -3.76 1.41 1.72
CA VAL A 27 -5.14 1.68 1.24
C VAL A 27 -6.13 1.68 2.40
N ILE A 28 -6.05 0.69 3.31
CA ILE A 28 -6.92 0.62 4.49
C ILE A 28 -6.70 1.83 5.42
N GLU A 29 -5.45 2.21 5.68
CA GLU A 29 -5.13 3.38 6.52
C GLU A 29 -5.73 4.68 5.97
N THR A 30 -5.74 4.82 4.65
CA THR A 30 -6.22 6.03 3.96
C THR A 30 -7.75 6.06 3.83
N ASP A 31 -8.35 4.97 3.37
CA ASP A 31 -9.76 4.93 2.98
C ASP A 31 -10.68 4.45 4.10
N TYR A 32 -10.16 3.67 5.05
CA TYR A 32 -10.89 3.04 6.14
C TYR A 32 -10.17 3.25 7.50
N PRO A 33 -9.97 4.50 7.93
CA PRO A 33 -9.14 4.80 9.10
C PRO A 33 -9.68 4.19 10.39
N SER A 34 -11.00 4.07 10.54
CA SER A 34 -11.63 3.47 11.73
C SER A 34 -11.31 1.98 11.84
N GLU A 35 -11.47 1.24 10.74
CA GLU A 35 -11.17 -0.18 10.63
C GLU A 35 -9.66 -0.42 10.77
N TYR A 36 -8.83 0.49 10.24
CA TYR A 36 -7.40 0.48 10.48
C TYR A 36 -7.07 0.58 11.96
N PHE A 37 -7.72 1.46 12.73
CA PHE A 37 -7.52 1.52 14.18
C PHE A 37 -7.92 0.22 14.89
N LEU A 38 -9.01 -0.43 14.47
CA LEU A 38 -9.41 -1.73 15.02
C LEU A 38 -8.39 -2.83 14.76
N LEU A 39 -7.75 -2.82 13.58
CA LEU A 39 -6.61 -3.69 13.27
C LEU A 39 -5.41 -3.44 14.17
N LEU A 40 -5.10 -2.16 14.41
CA LEU A 40 -3.94 -1.77 15.24
C LEU A 40 -4.09 -2.21 16.70
N GLU A 41 -5.31 -2.21 17.21
CA GLU A 41 -5.60 -2.60 18.60
C GLU A 41 -5.78 -4.11 18.76
N ASP A 42 -5.56 -4.90 17.70
CA ASP A 42 -5.75 -6.36 17.63
C ASP A 42 -7.16 -6.80 18.07
N ARG A 43 -8.13 -5.87 17.93
CA ARG A 43 -9.52 -6.06 18.38
C ARG A 43 -10.33 -6.89 17.40
N THR A 44 -9.87 -7.04 16.16
CA THR A 44 -10.64 -7.71 15.12
C THR A 44 -9.72 -8.32 14.05
N GLN A 45 -10.09 -9.48 13.51
CA GLN A 45 -9.36 -10.10 12.41
C GLN A 45 -9.62 -9.32 11.11
N ILE A 46 -8.56 -9.08 10.34
CA ILE A 46 -8.64 -8.31 9.08
C ILE A 46 -9.66 -8.88 8.09
N THR A 47 -9.79 -10.20 8.03
CA THR A 47 -10.69 -10.90 7.12
C THR A 47 -12.18 -10.64 7.40
N THR A 48 -12.53 -10.19 8.60
CA THR A 48 -13.94 -9.97 9.01
C THR A 48 -14.34 -8.50 9.06
N LEU A 49 -13.37 -7.58 8.94
CA LEU A 49 -13.61 -6.14 9.07
C LEU A 49 -14.26 -5.51 7.83
N PHE A 50 -14.12 -6.16 6.68
CA PHE A 50 -14.57 -5.64 5.41
C PHE A 50 -15.56 -6.60 4.75
N THR A 51 -16.56 -6.03 4.09
CA THR A 51 -17.44 -6.74 3.17
C THR A 51 -16.66 -7.25 1.95
N LYS A 52 -17.28 -8.12 1.15
CA LYS A 52 -16.63 -8.67 -0.05
C LYS A 52 -16.35 -7.59 -1.08
N GLU A 53 -17.28 -6.64 -1.21
CA GLU A 53 -17.22 -5.51 -2.11
C GLU A 53 -16.09 -4.55 -1.73
N GLU A 54 -15.95 -4.24 -0.44
CA GLU A 54 -14.82 -3.45 0.08
C GLU A 54 -13.49 -4.16 -0.14
N TRP A 55 -13.43 -5.49 0.07
CA TRP A 55 -12.23 -6.27 -0.24
C TRP A 55 -11.85 -6.19 -1.72
N ILE A 56 -12.83 -6.25 -2.63
CA ILE A 56 -12.58 -6.10 -4.07
C ILE A 56 -12.00 -4.72 -4.37
N ASP A 57 -12.54 -3.66 -3.76
CA ASP A 57 -12.05 -2.29 -3.96
C ASP A 57 -10.62 -2.12 -3.42
N ILE A 58 -10.36 -2.52 -2.17
CA ILE A 58 -9.04 -2.47 -1.52
C ILE A 58 -7.98 -3.18 -2.37
N LEU A 59 -8.27 -4.41 -2.78
CA LEU A 59 -7.35 -5.22 -3.60
C LEU A 59 -7.14 -4.59 -4.98
N THR A 60 -8.18 -4.01 -5.57
CA THR A 60 -8.10 -3.35 -6.88
C THR A 60 -7.22 -2.10 -6.82
N LYS A 61 -7.40 -1.26 -5.80
CA LYS A 61 -6.59 -0.05 -5.59
C LYS A 61 -5.12 -0.39 -5.40
N SER A 62 -4.80 -1.32 -4.48
CA SER A 62 -3.40 -1.74 -4.26
C SER A 62 -2.78 -2.35 -5.53
N ARG A 63 -3.52 -3.20 -6.25
CA ARG A 63 -3.05 -3.78 -7.53
C ARG A 63 -2.80 -2.70 -8.59
N ASN A 64 -3.68 -1.72 -8.71
CA ASN A 64 -3.54 -0.63 -9.67
C ASN A 64 -2.34 0.26 -9.32
N SER A 65 -2.13 0.57 -8.04
CA SER A 65 -0.96 1.32 -7.57
C SER A 65 0.34 0.60 -7.98
N TYR A 66 0.42 -0.71 -7.74
CA TYR A 66 1.55 -1.53 -8.18
C TYR A 66 1.75 -1.54 -9.70
N ARG A 67 0.66 -1.69 -10.47
CA ARG A 67 0.71 -1.65 -11.93
C ARG A 67 1.25 -0.31 -12.45
N CYS A 68 0.77 0.80 -11.91
CA CYS A 68 1.24 2.14 -12.25
C CYS A 68 2.73 2.32 -11.94
N HIS A 69 3.17 1.82 -10.78
CA HIS A 69 4.59 1.83 -10.40
C HIS A 69 5.46 1.11 -11.44
N ILE A 70 5.11 -0.14 -11.81
CA ILE A 70 5.85 -0.91 -12.82
C ILE A 70 5.86 -0.22 -14.20
N GLN A 71 4.73 0.35 -14.61
CA GLN A 71 4.63 1.08 -15.87
C GLN A 71 5.58 2.28 -15.91
N ARG A 72 5.66 3.06 -14.83
CA ARG A 72 6.60 4.18 -14.73
C ARG A 72 8.05 3.72 -14.73
N MET A 73 8.41 2.69 -13.95
CA MET A 73 9.77 2.14 -13.98
C MET A 73 10.20 1.74 -15.39
N ASN A 74 9.31 1.10 -16.15
CA ASN A 74 9.58 0.70 -17.52
C ASN A 74 9.73 1.91 -18.46
N LEU A 75 8.93 2.96 -18.29
CA LEU A 75 9.07 4.21 -19.05
C LEU A 75 10.41 4.88 -18.74
N THR A 76 10.75 5.07 -17.46
CA THR A 76 12.03 5.66 -17.04
C THR A 76 13.21 4.89 -17.64
N ARG A 77 13.18 3.55 -17.59
CA ARG A 77 14.22 2.71 -18.19
C ARG A 77 14.37 2.93 -19.70
N LYS A 78 13.27 3.07 -20.44
CA LYS A 78 13.30 3.33 -21.89
C LYS A 78 13.94 4.68 -22.21
N TYR A 79 13.57 5.74 -21.49
CA TYR A 79 14.11 7.08 -21.73
C TYR A 79 15.58 7.20 -21.33
N SER A 80 16.01 6.54 -20.25
CA SER A 80 17.42 6.46 -19.88
C SER A 80 18.28 5.70 -20.90
N ALA A 81 17.69 4.76 -21.66
CA ALA A 81 18.41 4.00 -22.69
C ALA A 81 18.51 4.73 -24.05
N GLN A 82 17.70 5.77 -24.28
CA GLN A 82 17.69 6.57 -25.52
C GLN A 82 18.47 7.88 -25.43
N GLY A 83 18.94 8.27 -24.23
CA GLY A 83 19.86 9.38 -24.04
C GLY A 83 21.32 8.93 -24.13
N ASN A 84 21.81 8.69 -25.35
CA ASN A 84 23.23 8.68 -25.73
C ASN A 84 23.34 8.96 -27.23
#